data_AF-A0A933ZKZ0-F1
#
_entry.id   AF-A0A933ZKZ0-F1
#
_cell.length_a   1.000
_cell.length_b   1.000
_cell.length_c   1.000
_cell.angle_alpha   90.00
_cell.angle_beta   90.00
_cell.angle_gamma   90.00
#
_symmetry.space_group_name_H-M   'P 1'
#
loop_
_entity.id
_entity.type
_entity.pdbx_description
1 polymer ?
#
loop_
_entity_poly.entity_id
_entity_poly.type
_entity_poly.pdbx_seq_one_letter_code
_entity_poly.pdbx_strand_id
1 'polypeptide(L)'
;MNIGQKRDAAGAFLTHLSKATEAVGEDYFKLPTTCSAPVYKERVYCYELYHQLRKRIGDDFGFVLGGEVDKRSHDDLRELKLDLTAPDLLVHRPGDWSGNLVIVEIKSCDRTINTDAVRRDLSKLYRFVKHAKYVLGVYLLYGQEADGIRRVRRTAHNWCKKEGITFPIKDVDLYWHSRALAPVEAVPWQG
;
A
#
# COMPACT_ATOMS: atom_id res chain seq x y z
N MET A 1 -4.73 -20.08 11.28
CA MET A 1 -5.21 -18.86 11.97
C MET A 1 -6.59 -18.51 11.41
N ASN A 2 -7.58 -18.20 12.26
CA ASN A 2 -8.94 -17.86 11.78
C ASN A 2 -8.99 -16.42 11.21
N ILE A 3 -10.09 -16.05 10.56
CA ILE A 3 -10.21 -14.73 9.91
C ILE A 3 -10.20 -13.57 10.91
N GLY A 4 -10.75 -13.75 12.12
CA GLY A 4 -10.76 -12.73 13.17
C GLY A 4 -9.35 -12.40 13.64
N GLN A 5 -8.56 -13.42 13.97
CA GLN A 5 -7.16 -13.28 14.36
C GLN A 5 -6.31 -12.58 13.29
N LYS A 6 -6.61 -12.79 11.99
CA LYS A 6 -5.93 -12.07 10.90
C LYS A 6 -6.32 -10.61 10.84
N ARG A 7 -7.58 -10.29 11.11
CA ARG A 7 -8.04 -8.90 11.17
C ARG A 7 -7.38 -8.16 12.32
N ASP A 8 -7.24 -8.81 13.46
CA ASP A 8 -6.52 -8.24 14.62
C ASP A 8 -5.03 -8.01 14.29
N ALA A 9 -4.37 -8.99 13.67
CA ALA A 9 -2.99 -8.83 13.22
C ALA A 9 -2.83 -7.74 12.14
N ALA A 10 -3.79 -7.59 11.22
CA ALA A 10 -3.80 -6.50 10.26
C ALA A 10 -3.96 -5.13 10.97
N GLY A 11 -4.82 -5.04 11.99
CA GLY A 11 -4.95 -3.84 12.82
C GLY A 11 -3.65 -3.50 13.58
N ALA A 12 -2.98 -4.51 14.12
CA ALA A 12 -1.65 -4.34 14.72
C ALA A 12 -0.62 -3.84 13.69
N PHE A 13 -0.63 -4.40 12.47
CA PHE A 13 0.22 -3.90 11.38
C PHE A 13 -0.05 -2.44 11.06
N LEU A 14 -1.32 -2.01 10.98
CA LEU A 14 -1.67 -0.61 10.72
C LEU A 14 -1.16 0.33 11.82
N THR A 15 -1.12 -0.13 13.07
CA THR A 15 -0.50 0.61 14.18
C THR A 15 1.01 0.76 13.97
N HIS A 16 1.69 -0.29 13.50
CA HIS A 16 3.11 -0.22 13.14
C HIS A 16 3.34 0.69 11.93
N LEU A 17 2.46 0.66 10.93
CA LEU A 17 2.51 1.51 9.74
C LEU A 17 2.42 2.99 10.11
N SER A 18 1.45 3.36 10.94
CA SER A 18 1.27 4.72 11.45
C SER A 18 2.53 5.24 12.16
N LYS A 19 3.10 4.42 13.06
CA LYS A 19 4.33 4.77 13.75
C LYS A 19 5.55 4.78 12.83
N ALA A 20 5.60 3.92 11.80
CA ALA A 20 6.72 3.87 10.87
C ALA A 20 6.79 5.14 10.02
N THR A 21 5.64 5.65 9.56
CA THR A 21 5.58 6.91 8.80
C THR A 21 6.01 8.12 9.63
N GLU A 22 5.74 8.13 10.95
CA GLU A 22 6.25 9.16 11.87
C GLU A 22 7.78 9.22 11.92
N ALA A 23 8.47 8.16 11.54
CA ALA A 23 9.93 8.09 11.54
C ALA A 23 10.54 8.38 10.17
N VAL A 24 9.73 8.61 9.13
CA VAL A 24 10.24 8.97 7.80
C VAL A 24 10.68 10.42 7.81
N GLY A 25 11.99 10.64 7.67
CA GLY A 25 12.61 11.95 7.65
C GLY A 25 12.31 12.76 6.39
N GLU A 26 12.54 14.07 6.45
CA GLU A 26 12.26 15.01 5.35
C GLU A 26 12.99 14.65 4.05
N ASP A 27 14.26 14.25 4.15
CA ASP A 27 15.10 13.90 2.99
C ASP A 27 14.62 12.64 2.24
N TYR A 28 13.88 11.77 2.93
CA TYR A 28 13.24 10.58 2.33
C TYR A 28 11.83 10.86 1.85
N PHE A 29 11.13 11.79 2.53
CA PHE A 29 9.78 12.20 2.17
C PHE A 29 9.76 13.04 0.88
N LYS A 30 10.67 13.99 0.75
CA LYS A 30 10.80 14.84 -0.43
C LYS A 30 12.28 15.13 -0.69
N LEU A 31 12.85 14.36 -1.63
CA LEU A 31 14.29 14.31 -1.84
C LEU A 31 14.82 15.69 -2.28
N PRO A 32 15.76 16.29 -1.53
CA PRO A 32 16.42 17.51 -1.95
C PRO A 32 17.28 17.23 -3.20
N THR A 33 17.25 18.15 -4.16
CA THR A 33 18.05 18.07 -5.38
C THR A 33 18.93 19.32 -5.50
N THR A 34 20.15 19.15 -5.99
CA THR A 34 21.12 20.25 -6.11
C THR A 34 20.78 21.22 -7.24
N CYS A 35 19.99 20.79 -8.22
CA CYS A 35 19.75 21.51 -9.47
C CYS A 35 18.27 21.73 -9.80
N SER A 36 17.34 21.37 -8.90
CA SER A 36 15.90 21.54 -9.12
C SER A 36 15.14 21.69 -7.80
N ALA A 37 13.82 21.89 -7.88
CA ALA A 37 12.98 21.82 -6.70
C ALA A 37 12.96 20.39 -6.13
N PRO A 38 12.85 20.22 -4.79
CA PRO A 38 12.74 18.90 -4.18
C PRO A 38 11.63 18.06 -4.80
N VAL A 39 11.92 16.78 -5.04
CA VAL A 39 11.04 15.88 -5.79
C VAL A 39 10.58 14.69 -4.94
N TYR A 40 9.33 14.28 -5.13
CA TYR A 40 8.87 13.01 -4.61
C TYR A 40 9.49 11.86 -5.41
N LYS A 41 10.17 10.93 -4.72
CA LYS A 41 10.74 9.72 -5.32
C LYS A 41 10.18 8.49 -4.62
N GLU A 42 9.22 7.82 -5.26
CA GLU A 42 8.45 6.72 -4.66
C GLU A 42 9.35 5.64 -4.06
N ARG A 43 10.40 5.24 -4.79
CA ARG A 43 11.35 4.22 -4.30
C ARG A 43 12.13 4.64 -3.06
N VAL A 44 12.58 5.90 -2.98
CA VAL A 44 13.33 6.41 -1.83
C VAL A 44 12.45 6.38 -0.58
N TYR A 45 11.21 6.88 -0.73
CA TYR A 45 10.23 6.83 0.34
C TYR A 45 9.88 5.39 0.74
N CYS A 46 9.67 4.50 -0.23
CA CYS A 46 9.34 3.10 0.01
C CYS A 46 10.43 2.36 0.79
N TYR A 47 11.70 2.54 0.42
CA TYR A 47 12.83 1.92 1.12
C TYR A 47 12.95 2.40 2.56
N GLU A 48 12.76 3.70 2.80
CA GLU A 48 12.77 4.23 4.17
C GLU A 48 11.60 3.72 4.99
N LEU A 49 10.39 3.72 4.42
CA LEU A 49 9.22 3.16 5.10
C LEU A 49 9.40 1.66 5.42
N TYR A 50 9.96 0.89 4.48
CA TYR A 50 10.31 -0.52 4.72
C TYR A 50 11.31 -0.67 5.87
N HIS A 51 12.35 0.17 5.90
CA HIS A 51 13.34 0.18 6.99
C HIS A 51 12.69 0.46 8.35
N GLN A 52 11.87 1.51 8.45
CA GLN A 52 11.18 1.87 9.68
C GLN A 52 10.16 0.80 10.12
N LEU A 53 9.45 0.19 9.17
CA LEU A 53 8.56 -0.94 9.44
C LEU A 53 9.33 -2.15 9.99
N ARG A 54 10.45 -2.55 9.38
CA ARG A 54 11.26 -3.69 9.88
C ARG A 54 11.73 -3.47 11.32
N LYS A 55 12.20 -2.27 11.65
CA LYS A 55 12.63 -1.92 13.01
C LYS A 55 11.50 -2.02 14.04
N ARG A 56 10.26 -1.73 13.63
CA ARG A 56 9.10 -1.69 14.53
C ARG A 56 8.37 -3.01 14.68
N ILE A 57 8.26 -3.77 13.61
CA ILE A 57 7.59 -5.07 13.59
C ILE A 57 8.42 -6.10 14.37
N GLY A 58 9.75 -6.01 14.27
CA GLY A 58 10.65 -7.01 14.87
C GLY A 58 10.45 -8.40 14.27
N ASP A 59 10.99 -9.41 14.93
CA ASP A 59 10.92 -10.80 14.45
C ASP A 59 9.76 -11.60 15.11
N ASP A 60 9.18 -11.09 16.21
CA ASP A 60 8.14 -11.76 16.98
C ASP A 60 6.70 -11.52 16.47
N PHE A 61 6.52 -10.68 15.45
CA PHE A 61 5.19 -10.35 14.91
C PHE A 61 4.47 -11.55 14.27
N GLY A 62 5.19 -12.63 13.98
CA GLY A 62 4.63 -13.86 13.38
C GLY A 62 4.35 -13.76 11.88
N PHE A 63 4.53 -12.57 11.29
CA PHE A 63 4.49 -12.31 9.86
C PHE A 63 5.78 -11.63 9.39
N VAL A 64 6.15 -11.90 8.15
CA VAL A 64 7.32 -11.34 7.48
C VAL A 64 6.90 -10.19 6.58
N LEU A 65 7.55 -9.04 6.76
CA LEU A 65 7.50 -7.93 5.82
C LEU A 65 8.46 -8.21 4.65
N GLY A 66 7.96 -8.12 3.43
CA GLY A 66 8.75 -8.18 2.20
C GLY A 66 8.54 -6.94 1.34
N GLY A 67 9.60 -6.50 0.66
CA GLY A 67 9.54 -5.45 -0.36
C GLY A 67 9.79 -6.02 -1.76
N GLU A 68 9.15 -5.44 -2.78
CA GLU A 68 9.35 -5.76 -4.22
C GLU A 68 9.47 -7.28 -4.51
N VAL A 69 8.63 -8.12 -3.89
CA VAL A 69 8.72 -9.57 -4.03
C VAL A 69 8.21 -9.96 -5.42
N ASP A 70 9.12 -10.42 -6.29
CA ASP A 70 8.79 -11.01 -7.57
C ASP A 70 8.04 -12.34 -7.33
N LYS A 71 6.79 -12.40 -7.79
CA LYS A 71 5.88 -13.52 -7.53
C LYS A 71 5.88 -14.58 -8.63
N ARG A 72 6.86 -14.55 -9.53
CA ARG A 72 7.03 -15.46 -10.67
C ARG A 72 7.18 -16.95 -10.32
N SER A 73 7.45 -17.30 -9.07
CA SER A 73 7.72 -18.68 -8.62
C SER A 73 6.51 -19.41 -8.02
N HIS A 74 5.32 -18.81 -7.96
CA HIS A 74 4.11 -19.48 -7.47
C HIS A 74 3.15 -19.79 -8.62
N ASP A 75 2.96 -21.07 -8.93
CA ASP A 75 2.05 -21.52 -9.99
C ASP A 75 0.60 -21.07 -9.76
N ASP A 76 0.15 -21.04 -8.50
CA ASP A 76 -1.16 -20.51 -8.10
C ASP A 76 -1.37 -19.00 -8.41
N LEU A 77 -0.29 -18.21 -8.52
CA LEU A 77 -0.37 -16.79 -8.91
C LEU A 77 -0.34 -16.59 -10.42
N ARG A 78 0.23 -17.54 -11.16
CA ARG A 78 0.22 -17.55 -12.64
C ARG A 78 -1.18 -17.79 -13.17
N GLU A 79 -1.92 -18.73 -12.58
CA GLU A 79 -3.33 -18.96 -12.92
C GLU A 79 -4.19 -17.70 -12.68
N LEU A 80 -3.85 -16.94 -11.62
CA LEU A 80 -4.50 -15.68 -11.30
C LEU A 80 -3.95 -14.48 -12.09
N LYS A 81 -2.95 -14.62 -12.97
CA LYS A 81 -2.23 -13.53 -13.67
C LYS A 81 -1.74 -12.42 -12.73
N LEU A 82 -1.28 -12.80 -11.53
CA LEU A 82 -0.70 -11.91 -10.51
C LEU A 82 0.82 -12.05 -10.40
N ASP A 83 1.38 -13.06 -11.06
CA ASP A 83 2.79 -13.44 -11.13
C ASP A 83 3.72 -12.33 -11.65
N LEU A 84 3.21 -11.40 -12.46
CA LEU A 84 3.97 -10.27 -13.01
C LEU A 84 3.83 -8.95 -12.23
N THR A 85 3.01 -8.94 -11.17
CA THR A 85 2.71 -7.72 -10.39
C THR A 85 3.34 -7.80 -9.02
N ALA A 86 4.50 -7.15 -8.87
CA ALA A 86 5.12 -6.92 -7.56
C ALA A 86 4.41 -5.74 -6.87
N PRO A 87 3.81 -5.94 -5.67
CA PRO A 87 3.44 -4.80 -4.82
C PRO A 87 4.69 -4.18 -4.21
N ASP A 88 4.56 -2.92 -3.77
CA ASP A 88 5.66 -2.23 -3.09
C ASP A 88 6.04 -2.96 -1.80
N LEU A 89 5.04 -3.27 -0.96
CA LEU A 89 5.23 -4.04 0.27
C LEU A 89 4.18 -5.15 0.41
N LEU A 90 4.56 -6.22 1.08
CA LEU A 90 3.64 -7.27 1.51
C LEU A 90 3.98 -7.78 2.91
N VAL A 91 2.96 -8.24 3.61
CA VAL A 91 3.07 -8.84 4.94
C VAL A 91 2.40 -10.21 4.86
N HIS A 92 3.18 -11.25 5.07
CA HIS A 92 2.70 -12.62 4.95
C HIS A 92 3.49 -13.59 5.82
N ARG A 93 2.98 -14.81 5.99
CA ARG A 93 3.75 -15.90 6.58
C ARG A 93 4.40 -16.73 5.45
N PRO A 94 5.74 -16.87 5.42
CA PRO A 94 6.41 -17.69 4.41
C PRO A 94 5.93 -19.14 4.47
N GLY A 95 5.78 -19.77 3.30
CA GLY A 95 5.37 -21.18 3.18
C GLY A 95 3.91 -21.47 3.53
N ASP A 96 3.09 -20.46 3.86
CA ASP A 96 1.67 -20.61 4.19
C ASP A 96 0.83 -19.71 3.29
N TRP A 97 0.12 -20.31 2.34
CA TRP A 97 -0.79 -19.59 1.44
C TRP A 97 -1.98 -18.96 2.15
N SER A 98 -2.35 -19.49 3.32
CA SER A 98 -3.33 -18.89 4.20
C SER A 98 -2.71 -17.78 5.07
N GLY A 99 -1.42 -17.52 4.98
CA GLY A 99 -0.69 -16.54 5.77
C GLY A 99 -0.65 -15.12 5.19
N ASN A 100 -1.39 -14.83 4.11
CA ASN A 100 -1.38 -13.50 3.49
C ASN A 100 -2.17 -12.49 4.32
N LEU A 101 -1.50 -11.45 4.83
CA LEU A 101 -2.06 -10.50 5.79
C LEU A 101 -2.41 -9.16 5.12
N VAL A 102 -1.39 -8.36 4.80
CA VAL A 102 -1.54 -7.01 4.24
C VAL A 102 -0.72 -6.88 2.96
N ILE A 103 -1.28 -6.20 1.98
CA ILE A 103 -0.56 -5.77 0.78
C ILE A 103 -0.63 -4.24 0.69
N VAL A 104 0.51 -3.60 0.41
CA VAL A 104 0.62 -2.14 0.37
C VAL A 104 1.10 -1.71 -0.99
N GLU A 105 0.39 -0.75 -1.59
CA GLU A 105 0.85 0.00 -2.74
C GLU A 105 1.04 1.46 -2.35
N ILE A 106 2.16 2.04 -2.74
CA ILE A 106 2.60 3.38 -2.38
C ILE A 106 2.65 4.24 -3.64
N LYS A 107 2.03 5.42 -3.58
CA LYS A 107 2.12 6.41 -4.65
C LYS A 107 2.38 7.81 -4.13
N SER A 108 3.20 8.57 -4.86
CA SER A 108 3.35 9.99 -4.57
C SER A 108 2.07 10.74 -4.92
N CYS A 109 1.63 11.57 -3.99
CA CYS A 109 0.51 12.47 -4.14
C CYS A 109 1.02 13.74 -4.84
N ASP A 110 1.09 13.68 -6.16
CA ASP A 110 1.42 14.83 -7.01
C ASP A 110 0.19 15.31 -7.81
N ARG A 111 0.26 16.55 -8.31
CA ARG A 111 -0.84 17.17 -9.10
C ARG A 111 -1.13 16.45 -10.42
N THR A 112 -0.17 15.67 -10.90
CA THR A 112 -0.16 14.98 -12.20
C THR A 112 -0.38 13.48 -12.07
N ILE A 113 -0.97 13.03 -10.95
CA ILE A 113 -1.12 11.60 -10.67
C ILE A 113 -1.78 10.89 -11.86
N ASN A 114 -1.09 9.87 -12.37
CA ASN A 114 -1.50 9.17 -13.56
C ASN A 114 -2.71 8.26 -13.24
N THR A 115 -3.88 8.60 -13.78
CA THR A 115 -5.13 7.88 -13.48
C THR A 115 -5.12 6.44 -13.99
N ASP A 116 -4.40 6.14 -15.07
CA ASP A 116 -4.23 4.77 -15.55
C ASP A 116 -3.34 3.94 -14.64
N ALA A 117 -2.29 4.56 -14.07
CA ALA A 117 -1.48 3.92 -13.04
C ALA A 117 -2.32 3.62 -11.79
N VAL A 118 -3.05 4.61 -11.28
CA VAL A 118 -3.98 4.43 -10.14
C VAL A 118 -4.96 3.29 -10.40
N ARG A 119 -5.59 3.24 -11.58
CA ARG A 119 -6.52 2.16 -11.94
C ARG A 119 -5.85 0.78 -11.92
N ARG A 120 -4.64 0.67 -12.45
CA ARG A 120 -3.88 -0.61 -12.44
C ARG A 120 -3.57 -1.04 -11.02
N ASP A 121 -3.18 -0.10 -10.17
CA ASP A 121 -2.85 -0.37 -8.77
C ASP A 121 -4.08 -0.79 -7.95
N LEU A 122 -5.21 -0.12 -8.12
CA LEU A 122 -6.48 -0.50 -7.47
C LEU A 122 -6.97 -1.87 -7.94
N SER A 123 -6.86 -2.16 -9.24
CA SER A 123 -7.18 -3.48 -9.78
C SER A 123 -6.25 -4.55 -9.19
N LYS A 124 -4.96 -4.25 -9.02
CA LYS A 124 -3.99 -5.11 -8.37
C LYS A 124 -4.40 -5.40 -6.92
N LEU A 125 -4.62 -4.37 -6.10
CA LEU A 125 -5.05 -4.52 -4.69
C LEU A 125 -6.35 -5.32 -4.58
N TYR A 126 -7.37 -4.97 -5.37
CA TYR A 126 -8.63 -5.69 -5.41
C TYR A 126 -8.44 -7.18 -5.72
N ARG A 127 -7.60 -7.52 -6.71
CA ARG A 127 -7.32 -8.92 -7.06
C ARG A 127 -6.56 -9.66 -5.96
N PHE A 128 -5.61 -9.02 -5.29
CA PHE A 128 -4.89 -9.65 -4.18
C PHE A 128 -5.82 -9.96 -3.00
N VAL A 129 -6.69 -9.03 -2.65
CA VAL A 129 -7.67 -9.21 -1.57
C VAL A 129 -8.72 -10.25 -1.95
N LYS A 130 -9.27 -10.18 -3.17
CA LYS A 130 -10.35 -11.07 -3.62
C LYS A 130 -9.88 -12.49 -3.94
N HIS A 131 -8.70 -12.64 -4.53
CA HIS A 131 -8.25 -13.91 -5.12
C HIS A 131 -7.01 -14.50 -4.45
N ALA A 132 -6.12 -13.67 -3.88
CA ALA A 132 -4.89 -14.13 -3.24
C ALA A 132 -4.97 -14.17 -1.70
N LYS A 133 -6.19 -14.13 -1.13
CA LYS A 133 -6.47 -14.32 0.31
C LYS A 133 -5.77 -13.31 1.25
N TYR A 134 -5.34 -12.15 0.73
CA TYR A 134 -4.92 -11.03 1.57
C TYR A 134 -6.13 -10.49 2.32
N VAL A 135 -5.93 -10.16 3.60
CA VAL A 135 -7.00 -9.67 4.47
C VAL A 135 -7.28 -8.19 4.26
N LEU A 136 -6.25 -7.43 3.91
CA LEU A 136 -6.33 -5.99 3.72
C LEU A 136 -5.41 -5.54 2.59
N GLY A 137 -5.95 -4.73 1.68
CA GLY A 137 -5.16 -3.90 0.76
C GLY A 137 -5.03 -2.48 1.32
N VAL A 138 -3.83 -1.91 1.23
CA VAL A 138 -3.55 -0.54 1.64
C VAL A 138 -3.06 0.24 0.42
N TYR A 139 -3.79 1.27 0.04
CA TYR A 139 -3.34 2.26 -0.94
C TYR A 139 -2.84 3.49 -0.20
N LEU A 140 -1.52 3.67 -0.13
CA LEU A 140 -0.87 4.75 0.63
C LEU A 140 -0.41 5.85 -0.32
N LEU A 141 -1.00 7.03 -0.17
CA LEU A 141 -0.54 8.26 -0.81
C LEU A 141 0.41 9.00 0.12
N TYR A 142 1.53 9.50 -0.39
CA TYR A 142 2.41 10.37 0.38
C TYR A 142 2.71 11.67 -0.36
N GLY A 143 2.73 12.80 0.35
CA GLY A 143 2.94 14.13 -0.22
C GLY A 143 1.79 15.09 0.07
N GLN A 144 2.01 16.38 -0.16
CA GLN A 144 1.16 17.46 0.37
C GLN A 144 -0.04 17.85 -0.50
N GLU A 145 -0.16 17.32 -1.73
CA GLU A 145 -1.14 17.79 -2.71
C GLU A 145 -2.51 17.10 -2.55
N ALA A 146 -3.43 17.69 -1.77
CA ALA A 146 -4.77 17.13 -1.53
C ALA A 146 -5.58 16.85 -2.82
N ASP A 147 -5.26 17.52 -3.92
CA ASP A 147 -5.84 17.29 -5.25
C ASP A 147 -5.60 15.87 -5.76
N GLY A 148 -4.46 15.26 -5.41
CA GLY A 148 -4.14 13.88 -5.77
C GLY A 148 -5.12 12.90 -5.16
N ILE A 149 -5.52 13.10 -3.90
CA ILE A 149 -6.52 12.27 -3.21
C ILE A 149 -7.86 12.34 -3.93
N ARG A 150 -8.32 13.55 -4.29
CA ARG A 150 -9.60 13.73 -5.00
C ARG A 150 -9.58 13.05 -6.36
N ARG A 151 -8.43 13.10 -7.08
CA ARG A 151 -8.23 12.37 -8.34
C ARG A 151 -8.27 10.86 -8.14
N VAL A 152 -7.61 10.33 -7.10
CA VAL A 152 -7.62 8.90 -6.77
C VAL A 152 -9.03 8.42 -6.46
N ARG A 153 -9.78 9.13 -5.60
CA ARG A 153 -11.19 8.80 -5.28
C ARG A 153 -12.06 8.77 -6.54
N ARG A 154 -11.94 9.79 -7.40
CA ARG A 154 -12.70 9.87 -8.66
C ARG A 154 -12.36 8.71 -9.60
N THR A 155 -11.07 8.41 -9.76
CA THR A 155 -10.61 7.28 -10.57
C THR A 155 -11.13 5.96 -10.01
N ALA A 156 -11.06 5.75 -8.69
CA ALA A 156 -11.57 4.55 -8.03
C ALA A 156 -13.08 4.39 -8.24
N HIS A 157 -13.86 5.45 -8.03
CA HIS A 157 -15.31 5.45 -8.23
C HIS A 157 -15.68 5.12 -9.69
N ASN A 158 -15.06 5.80 -10.66
CA ASN A 158 -15.31 5.59 -12.08
C ASN A 158 -14.93 4.18 -12.53
N TRP A 159 -13.79 3.67 -12.07
CA TRP A 159 -13.35 2.32 -12.34
C TRP A 159 -14.31 1.29 -11.75
N CYS A 160 -14.70 1.43 -10.48
CA CYS A 160 -15.66 0.53 -9.84
C CYS A 160 -16.99 0.50 -10.59
N LYS A 161 -17.53 1.67 -10.96
CA LYS A 161 -18.76 1.77 -11.75
C LYS A 161 -18.63 1.06 -13.10
N LYS A 162 -17.51 1.23 -13.80
CA LYS A 162 -17.25 0.59 -15.11
C LYS A 162 -17.16 -0.94 -15.01
N GLU A 163 -16.52 -1.45 -13.97
CA GLU A 163 -16.30 -2.90 -13.79
C GLU A 163 -17.43 -3.60 -13.00
N GLY A 164 -18.48 -2.88 -12.60
CA GLY A 164 -19.55 -3.43 -11.76
C GLY A 164 -19.11 -3.83 -10.34
N ILE A 165 -18.05 -3.20 -9.83
CA ILE A 165 -17.53 -3.40 -8.47
C ILE A 165 -18.22 -2.42 -7.52
N THR A 166 -18.62 -2.89 -6.33
CA THR A 166 -19.16 -2.03 -5.28
C THR A 166 -18.09 -1.05 -4.80
N PHE A 167 -18.45 0.23 -4.71
CA PHE A 167 -17.61 1.29 -4.16
C PHE A 167 -18.16 1.77 -2.80
N PRO A 168 -17.35 1.93 -1.75
CA PRO A 168 -15.91 1.70 -1.66
C PRO A 168 -15.50 0.23 -1.89
N ILE A 169 -14.28 0.01 -2.35
CA ILE A 169 -13.74 -1.33 -2.58
C ILE A 169 -13.62 -2.02 -1.22
N LYS A 170 -14.35 -3.12 -1.03
CA LYS A 170 -14.29 -3.89 0.21
C LYS A 170 -12.86 -4.33 0.50
N ASP A 171 -12.43 -4.18 1.75
CA ASP A 171 -11.13 -4.65 2.25
C ASP A 171 -9.90 -4.00 1.57
N VAL A 172 -10.09 -2.83 0.96
CA VAL A 172 -9.01 -1.97 0.48
C VAL A 172 -9.17 -0.59 1.10
N ASP A 173 -8.19 -0.16 1.89
CA ASP A 173 -8.21 1.10 2.61
C ASP A 173 -7.29 2.14 1.95
N LEU A 174 -7.70 3.41 2.01
CA LEU A 174 -6.93 4.55 1.52
C LEU A 174 -6.27 5.27 2.69
N TYR A 175 -4.97 5.52 2.57
CA TYR A 175 -4.15 6.18 3.56
C TYR A 175 -3.41 7.37 2.97
N TRP A 176 -3.22 8.42 3.76
CA TRP A 176 -2.49 9.62 3.34
C TRP A 176 -1.44 10.04 4.37
N HIS A 177 -0.19 10.08 3.92
CA HIS A 177 0.94 10.59 4.68
C HIS A 177 1.29 11.97 4.13
N SER A 178 0.70 13.00 4.74
CA SER A 178 0.68 14.37 4.19
C SER A 178 1.96 15.14 4.39
N ARG A 179 2.78 14.81 5.40
CA ARG A 179 4.04 15.48 5.73
C ARG A 179 5.01 14.49 6.38
N ALA A 180 6.31 14.73 6.22
CA ALA A 180 7.35 13.99 6.92
C ALA A 180 7.18 14.05 8.45
N LEU A 181 7.74 13.07 9.15
CA LEU A 181 7.72 13.00 10.61
C LEU A 181 6.31 13.03 11.24
N ALA A 182 5.30 12.57 10.51
CA ALA A 182 3.92 12.51 10.97
C ALA A 182 3.31 11.12 10.73
N PRO A 183 2.26 10.74 11.47
CA PRO A 183 1.59 9.49 11.20
C PRO A 183 0.84 9.58 9.87
N VAL A 184 0.75 8.45 9.18
CA VAL A 184 -0.21 8.28 8.10
C VAL A 184 -1.62 8.23 8.67
N GLU A 185 -2.55 8.86 7.97
CA GLU A 185 -3.95 8.95 8.37
C GLU A 185 -4.83 8.13 7.42
N ALA A 186 -5.82 7.44 7.97
CA ALA A 186 -6.85 6.79 7.17
C ALA A 186 -7.76 7.86 6.56
N VAL A 187 -8.00 7.77 5.26
CA VAL A 187 -8.83 8.73 4.52
C VAL A 187 -10.02 7.98 3.92
N PRO A 188 -11.27 8.46 4.11
CA PRO A 188 -12.41 7.75 3.56
C PRO A 188 -12.37 7.76 2.04
N TRP A 189 -12.86 6.69 1.41
CA TRP A 189 -13.03 6.67 -0.05
C TRP A 189 -14.10 7.65 -0.54
N GLN A 190 -15.08 7.94 0.31
CA GLN A 190 -16.14 8.91 0.05
C GLN A 190 -15.73 10.28 0.62
N GLY A 191 -15.75 11.31 -0.22
CA GLY A 191 -15.52 12.70 0.17
C GLY A 191 -14.89 13.53 -0.92
#